data_AF-A0A816AW63-F1
#
_entry.id   AF-A0A816AW63-F1
#
_cell.length_a   1.000
_cell.length_b   1.000
_cell.length_c   1.000
_cell.angle_alpha   90.00
_cell.angle_beta   90.00
_cell.angle_gamma   90.00
#
_symmetry.space_group_name_H-M   'P 1'
#
loop_
_entity.id
_entity.type
_entity.pdbx_description
1 polymer ?
#
loop_
_entity_poly.entity_id
_entity_poly.type
_entity_poly.pdbx_seq_one_letter_code
_entity_poly.pdbx_strand_id
1 'polypeptide(L)'
;MSQTTLDENDLDVLSNVQVTVEDVSYVIFTSGSTGRPKAVSVLNRNIVSHISSATMLNIINGDVIVIQIGPCSFDVHIQEILASIVAGSTIAMLHPGGNFDIKLIWKVINSQRVTCETLTTEMVAKLMAYLSSDCKVYHGYGPSECTLAAAYHLIVFQDLHSSSIPIGRPMPNYQCYVLDEYLQLVGINQLGELYIGGAGVFSG
;
A
#
# COMPACT_ATOMS: atom_id res chain seq x y z
N MET A 1 -15.37 27.76 7.50
CA MET A 1 -14.33 26.92 6.87
C MET A 1 -13.34 27.88 6.25
N SER A 2 -12.11 27.95 6.78
CA SER A 2 -11.05 28.74 6.13
C SER A 2 -10.76 28.11 4.77
N GLN A 3 -10.59 28.94 3.74
CA GLN A 3 -10.15 28.48 2.43
C GLN A 3 -8.80 27.79 2.55
N THR A 4 -8.77 26.48 2.27
CA THR A 4 -7.57 25.64 2.09
C THR A 4 -7.12 25.66 0.64
N THR A 5 -7.09 26.84 0.02
CA THR A 5 -6.59 27.00 -1.36
C THR A 5 -5.27 27.72 -1.27
N LEU A 6 -4.21 27.06 -1.72
CA LEU A 6 -2.88 27.67 -1.88
C LEU A 6 -3.02 28.87 -2.83
N ASP A 7 -2.45 30.01 -2.45
CA ASP A 7 -2.34 31.17 -3.31
C ASP A 7 -0.98 31.21 -4.05
N GLU A 8 -0.78 32.19 -4.93
CA GLU A 8 0.48 32.31 -5.69
C GLU A 8 1.69 32.56 -4.78
N ASN A 9 1.51 33.22 -3.63
CA ASN A 9 2.61 33.41 -2.68
C ASN A 9 2.96 32.10 -1.97
N ASP A 10 1.97 31.25 -1.69
CA ASP A 10 2.21 29.91 -1.15
C ASP A 10 3.03 29.06 -2.14
N LEU A 11 2.77 29.17 -3.45
CA LEU A 11 3.53 28.46 -4.49
C LEU A 11 4.98 28.94 -4.58
N ASP A 12 5.23 30.25 -4.46
CA ASP A 12 6.58 30.81 -4.42
C ASP A 12 7.37 30.33 -3.20
N VAL A 13 6.72 30.21 -2.04
CA VAL A 13 7.33 29.63 -0.84
C VAL A 13 7.68 28.17 -1.07
N LEU A 14 6.75 27.38 -1.61
CA LEU A 14 6.97 25.96 -1.91
C LEU A 14 8.10 25.73 -2.93
N SER A 15 8.26 26.64 -3.90
CA SER A 15 9.32 26.54 -4.94
C SER A 15 10.75 26.62 -4.36
N ASN A 16 10.91 27.20 -3.16
CA ASN A 16 12.19 27.36 -2.49
C ASN A 16 12.47 26.30 -1.42
N VAL A 17 11.52 25.39 -1.16
CA VAL A 17 11.70 24.30 -0.20
C VAL A 17 12.64 23.26 -0.81
N GLN A 18 13.78 23.05 -0.17
CA GLN A 18 14.65 21.91 -0.50
C GLN A 18 14.06 20.65 0.13
N VAL A 19 13.68 19.69 -0.70
CA VAL A 19 13.18 18.38 -0.27
C VAL A 19 14.26 17.33 -0.56
N THR A 20 14.58 16.53 0.44
CA THR A 20 15.55 15.44 0.39
C THR A 20 14.88 14.10 0.64
N VAL A 21 15.62 13.02 0.37
CA VAL A 21 15.16 11.64 0.61
C VAL A 21 15.05 11.29 2.11
N GLU A 22 15.65 12.10 2.98
CA GLU A 22 15.65 11.94 4.43
C GLU A 22 14.51 12.69 5.13
N ASP A 23 13.79 13.55 4.40
CA ASP A 23 12.67 14.29 4.95
C ASP A 23 11.43 13.39 5.12
N VAL A 24 10.63 13.70 6.14
CA VAL A 24 9.36 13.02 6.39
C VAL A 24 8.39 13.33 5.25
N SER A 25 7.89 12.27 4.62
CA SER A 25 6.89 12.34 3.55
C SER A 25 5.47 12.41 4.14
N TYR A 26 5.16 11.51 5.08
CA TYR A 26 3.86 11.49 5.75
C TYR A 26 3.95 10.90 7.16
N VAL A 27 2.93 11.17 7.98
CA VAL A 27 2.79 10.60 9.31
C VAL A 27 1.41 9.96 9.44
N ILE A 28 1.38 8.70 9.88
CA ILE A 28 0.14 7.98 10.20
C ILE A 28 0.17 7.54 11.66
N PHE A 29 -0.99 7.61 12.31
CA PHE A 29 -1.15 7.19 13.69
C PHE A 29 -1.76 5.81 13.77
N THR A 30 -1.10 4.89 14.49
CA THR A 30 -1.58 3.53 14.73
C THR A 30 -2.00 3.35 16.19
N SER A 31 -2.84 2.35 16.46
CA SER A 31 -3.25 2.02 17.84
C SER A 31 -2.05 1.49 18.62
N GLY A 32 -1.63 2.20 19.68
CA GLY A 32 -0.55 1.73 20.55
C GLY A 32 -1.05 0.77 21.63
N SER A 33 -0.25 -0.26 21.94
CA SER A 33 -0.51 -1.21 23.03
C SER A 33 -0.57 -0.56 24.42
N THR A 34 -0.05 0.65 24.57
CA THR A 34 -0.07 1.46 25.81
C THR A 34 -1.32 2.34 25.94
N GLY A 35 -2.27 2.25 25.00
CA GLY A 35 -3.49 3.08 24.97
C GLY A 35 -3.28 4.49 24.40
N ARG A 36 -2.06 4.85 24.01
CA ARG A 36 -1.75 6.10 23.29
C ARG A 36 -1.39 5.78 21.84
N PRO A 37 -1.92 6.51 20.85
CA PRO A 37 -1.53 6.33 19.45
C PRO A 37 -0.03 6.52 19.24
N LYS A 38 0.56 5.71 18.36
CA LYS A 38 1.96 5.84 17.94
C LYS A 38 2.02 6.49 16.56
N ALA A 39 2.92 7.44 16.38
CA ALA A 39 3.16 8.06 15.08
C ALA A 39 4.19 7.22 14.31
N VAL A 40 3.85 6.85 13.08
CA VAL A 40 4.77 6.25 12.10
C VAL A 40 5.12 7.34 11.10
N SER A 41 6.38 7.79 11.09
CA SER A 41 6.87 8.88 10.24
C SER A 41 7.63 8.33 9.04
N VAL A 42 6.97 8.18 7.91
CA VAL A 42 7.58 7.59 6.70
C VAL A 42 8.38 8.64 5.96
N LEU A 43 9.64 8.34 5.64
CA LEU A 43 10.53 9.25 4.92
C LEU A 43 10.33 9.13 3.40
N ASN A 44 10.73 10.17 2.66
CA ASN A 44 10.68 10.17 1.19
C ASN A 44 11.39 8.95 0.58
N ARG A 45 12.57 8.55 1.09
CA ARG A 45 13.27 7.34 0.63
C ARG A 45 12.44 6.06 0.75
N ASN A 46 11.63 5.94 1.81
CA ASN A 46 10.87 4.73 2.08
C ASN A 46 9.74 4.57 1.05
N ILE A 47 8.96 5.63 0.83
CA ILE A 47 7.86 5.60 -0.14
C ILE A 47 8.35 5.52 -1.58
N VAL A 48 9.45 6.19 -1.93
CA VAL A 48 10.08 6.07 -3.26
C VAL A 48 10.55 4.64 -3.49
N SER A 49 11.15 4.00 -2.50
CA SER A 49 11.55 2.59 -2.58
C SER A 49 10.34 1.68 -2.82
N HIS A 50 9.26 1.85 -2.06
CA HIS A 50 8.03 1.05 -2.21
C HIS A 50 7.40 1.20 -3.59
N ILE A 51 7.22 2.43 -4.06
CA ILE A 51 6.65 2.71 -5.39
C ILE A 51 7.53 2.11 -6.49
N SER A 52 8.85 2.28 -6.39
CA SER A 52 9.80 1.68 -7.33
C SER A 52 9.67 0.16 -7.37
N SER A 53 9.47 -0.48 -6.21
CA SER A 53 9.23 -1.91 -6.11
C SER A 53 7.93 -2.36 -6.76
N ALA A 54 6.84 -1.61 -6.57
CA ALA A 54 5.57 -1.88 -7.24
C ALA A 54 5.66 -1.73 -8.77
N THR A 55 6.38 -0.71 -9.25
CA THR A 55 6.65 -0.51 -10.69
C THR A 55 7.52 -1.62 -11.27
N MET A 56 8.57 -2.07 -10.57
CA MET A 56 9.40 -3.21 -11.02
C MET A 56 8.62 -4.52 -11.14
N LEU A 57 7.57 -4.69 -10.34
CA LEU A 57 6.65 -5.82 -10.42
C LEU A 57 5.53 -5.62 -11.47
N ASN A 58 5.56 -4.51 -12.23
CA ASN A 58 4.52 -4.11 -13.19
C ASN A 58 3.11 -4.03 -12.59
N ILE A 59 3.01 -3.75 -11.28
CA ILE A 59 1.72 -3.56 -10.59
C ILE A 59 1.13 -2.19 -10.99
N ILE A 60 1.97 -1.17 -11.15
CA ILE A 60 1.58 0.20 -11.50
C ILE A 60 2.46 0.71 -12.66
N ASN A 61 1.83 1.22 -13.71
CA ASN A 61 2.46 1.81 -14.91
C ASN A 61 1.49 2.80 -15.60
N GLY A 62 1.91 3.44 -16.69
CA GLY A 62 1.13 4.48 -17.37
C GLY A 62 -0.23 4.04 -17.95
N ASP A 63 -0.41 2.74 -18.20
CA ASP A 63 -1.67 2.18 -18.71
C ASP A 63 -2.67 1.83 -17.59
N VAL A 64 -2.25 1.96 -16.32
CA VAL A 64 -3.05 1.60 -15.15
C VAL A 64 -4.03 2.71 -14.80
N ILE A 65 -5.27 2.33 -14.49
CA ILE A 65 -6.28 3.18 -13.86
C ILE A 65 -6.48 2.67 -12.44
N VAL A 66 -6.08 3.47 -11.45
CA VAL A 66 -6.24 3.20 -10.01
C VAL A 66 -7.48 3.94 -9.51
N ILE A 67 -8.29 3.33 -8.64
CA ILE A 67 -9.38 4.04 -7.96
C ILE A 67 -8.87 4.60 -6.64
N GLN A 68 -9.21 5.86 -6.34
CA GLN A 68 -8.92 6.46 -5.04
C GLN A 68 -10.09 6.16 -4.10
N ILE A 69 -9.86 5.30 -3.11
CA ILE A 69 -10.86 4.77 -2.17
C ILE A 69 -10.30 4.71 -0.75
N GLY A 70 -8.99 4.52 -0.62
CA GLY A 70 -8.27 4.51 0.64
C GLY A 70 -8.63 5.72 1.51
N PRO A 71 -9.05 5.50 2.78
CA PRO A 71 -9.20 6.60 3.73
C PRO A 71 -7.84 7.28 3.98
N CYS A 72 -7.83 8.62 4.08
CA CYS A 72 -6.61 9.39 4.29
C CYS A 72 -5.86 9.08 5.60
N SER A 73 -6.53 8.39 6.55
CA SER A 73 -5.93 7.94 7.81
C SER A 73 -5.14 6.62 7.69
N PHE A 74 -5.11 5.99 6.51
CA PHE A 74 -4.37 4.76 6.23
C PHE A 74 -3.38 5.00 5.08
N ASP A 75 -2.28 4.27 5.07
CA ASP A 75 -1.18 4.46 4.11
C ASP A 75 -1.59 4.09 2.69
N VAL A 76 -2.57 3.20 2.50
CA VAL A 76 -3.06 2.78 1.17
C VAL A 76 -3.43 3.97 0.27
N HIS A 77 -3.99 5.05 0.83
CA HIS A 77 -4.32 6.25 0.06
C HIS A 77 -3.07 6.94 -0.53
N ILE A 78 -1.93 6.88 0.17
CA ILE A 78 -0.67 7.47 -0.29
C ILE A 78 -0.18 6.72 -1.53
N GLN A 79 -0.29 5.38 -1.54
CA GLN A 79 0.06 4.58 -2.71
C GLN A 79 -0.86 4.86 -3.89
N GLU A 80 -2.18 4.89 -3.68
CA GLU A 80 -3.15 5.19 -4.74
C GLU A 80 -2.82 6.50 -5.47
N ILE A 81 -2.39 7.52 -4.73
CA ILE A 81 -2.07 8.84 -5.28
C ILE A 81 -0.64 8.90 -5.82
N LEU A 82 0.38 8.70 -4.96
CA LEU A 82 1.77 8.94 -5.33
C LEU A 82 2.28 7.95 -6.36
N ALA A 83 1.92 6.67 -6.24
CA ALA A 83 2.36 5.68 -7.22
C ALA A 83 1.77 5.97 -8.60
N SER A 84 0.51 6.41 -8.65
CA SER A 84 -0.14 6.80 -9.91
C SER A 84 0.53 8.01 -10.55
N ILE A 85 0.84 9.04 -9.77
CA ILE A 85 1.53 10.25 -10.29
C ILE A 85 2.92 9.90 -10.81
N VAL A 86 3.69 9.11 -10.06
CA VAL A 86 5.06 8.71 -10.42
C VAL A 86 5.08 7.82 -11.66
N ALA A 87 4.14 6.89 -11.78
CA ALA A 87 4.08 5.95 -12.89
C ALA A 87 3.37 6.50 -14.14
N GLY A 88 2.77 7.70 -14.06
CA GLY A 88 1.97 8.28 -15.15
C GLY A 88 0.60 7.62 -15.33
N SER A 89 0.09 6.93 -14.30
CA SER A 89 -1.23 6.28 -14.28
C SER A 89 -2.38 7.29 -14.18
N THR A 90 -3.60 6.82 -14.40
CA THR A 90 -4.82 7.62 -14.18
C THR A 90 -5.45 7.30 -12.82
N ILE A 91 -5.95 8.32 -12.11
CA ILE A 91 -6.68 8.16 -10.85
C ILE A 91 -8.18 8.38 -11.09
N ALA A 92 -8.99 7.36 -10.83
CA ALA A 92 -10.45 7.43 -10.81
C ALA A 92 -10.94 7.79 -9.41
N MET A 93 -11.65 8.90 -9.26
CA MET A 93 -12.12 9.37 -7.94
C MET A 93 -13.42 8.67 -7.53
N LEU A 94 -13.45 8.08 -6.33
CA LEU A 94 -14.69 7.63 -5.70
C LEU A 94 -15.35 8.80 -4.98
N HIS A 95 -16.69 8.90 -5.05
CA HIS A 95 -17.42 9.91 -4.29
C HIS A 95 -17.20 9.73 -2.77
N PRO A 96 -17.05 10.82 -1.99
CA PRO A 96 -16.92 10.74 -0.53
C PRO A 96 -17.98 9.84 0.12
N GLY A 97 -17.55 8.96 1.02
CA GLY A 97 -18.41 8.01 1.73
C GLY A 97 -18.78 6.74 0.95
N GLY A 98 -18.35 6.61 -0.32
CA GLY A 98 -18.60 5.43 -1.14
C GLY A 98 -17.73 4.21 -0.81
N ASN A 99 -16.70 4.38 0.03
CA ASN A 99 -15.66 3.39 0.32
C ASN A 99 -16.14 2.15 1.10
N PHE A 100 -17.40 2.13 1.55
CA PHE A 100 -18.03 0.96 2.19
C PHE A 100 -19.18 0.36 1.36
N ASP A 101 -19.55 0.97 0.24
CA ASP A 101 -20.60 0.48 -0.64
C ASP A 101 -19.99 -0.33 -1.78
N ILE A 102 -19.99 -1.66 -1.62
CA ILE A 102 -19.42 -2.58 -2.60
C ILE A 102 -20.07 -2.47 -3.99
N LYS A 103 -21.35 -2.11 -4.07
CA LYS A 103 -22.06 -1.95 -5.35
C LYS A 103 -21.61 -0.67 -6.03
N LEU A 104 -21.43 0.41 -5.28
CA LEU A 104 -20.90 1.66 -5.81
C LEU A 104 -19.45 1.52 -6.27
N ILE A 105 -18.60 0.86 -5.47
CA ILE A 105 -17.21 0.55 -5.82
C ILE A 105 -17.17 -0.24 -7.13
N TRP A 106 -17.93 -1.34 -7.22
CA TRP A 106 -18.02 -2.14 -8.44
C TRP A 106 -18.50 -1.32 -9.64
N LYS A 107 -19.49 -0.44 -9.46
CA LYS A 107 -19.98 0.46 -10.52
C LYS A 107 -18.88 1.40 -11.02
N VAL A 108 -18.09 2.00 -10.13
CA VAL A 108 -16.97 2.87 -10.50
C VAL A 108 -15.88 2.07 -11.22
N ILE A 109 -15.50 0.90 -10.68
CA ILE A 109 -14.52 0.00 -11.31
C ILE A 109 -14.88 -0.28 -12.77
N ASN A 110 -16.13 -0.65 -13.05
CA ASN A 110 -16.57 -0.94 -14.41
C ASN A 110 -16.69 0.31 -15.29
N SER A 111 -17.33 1.37 -14.78
CA SER A 111 -17.62 2.56 -15.59
C SER A 111 -16.36 3.36 -15.94
N GLN A 112 -15.38 3.39 -15.04
CA GLN A 112 -14.10 4.08 -15.22
C GLN A 112 -12.99 3.16 -15.73
N ARG A 113 -13.30 1.86 -15.95
CA ARG A 113 -12.34 0.85 -16.42
C ARG A 113 -11.10 0.74 -15.52
N VAL A 114 -11.30 0.78 -14.21
CA VAL A 114 -10.23 0.60 -13.22
C VAL A 114 -9.53 -0.74 -13.46
N THR A 115 -8.20 -0.72 -13.48
CA THR A 115 -7.37 -1.90 -13.79
C THR A 115 -6.53 -2.38 -12.61
N CYS A 116 -6.37 -1.57 -11.57
CA CYS A 116 -5.65 -1.94 -10.35
C CYS A 116 -6.30 -1.30 -9.13
N GLU A 117 -6.38 -2.04 -8.03
CA GLU A 117 -6.92 -1.53 -6.77
C GLU A 117 -6.39 -2.33 -5.56
N THR A 118 -6.24 -1.67 -4.40
CA THR A 118 -5.82 -2.30 -3.14
C THR A 118 -6.97 -2.32 -2.14
N LEU A 119 -7.64 -3.47 -2.04
CA LEU A 119 -8.77 -3.66 -1.14
C LEU A 119 -8.42 -4.52 0.07
N THR A 120 -9.21 -4.39 1.13
CA THR A 120 -9.15 -5.33 2.25
C THR A 120 -9.53 -6.74 1.78
N THR A 121 -9.00 -7.76 2.46
CA THR A 121 -9.29 -9.18 2.15
C THR A 121 -10.80 -9.48 2.11
N GLU A 122 -11.57 -8.86 3.01
CA GLU A 122 -13.04 -9.01 3.04
C GLU A 122 -13.72 -8.45 1.78
N MET A 123 -13.27 -7.28 1.30
CA MET A 123 -13.81 -6.64 0.10
C MET A 123 -13.42 -7.42 -1.16
N VAL A 124 -12.18 -7.91 -1.24
CA VAL A 124 -11.75 -8.81 -2.33
C VAL A 124 -12.61 -10.07 -2.36
N ALA A 125 -12.86 -10.71 -1.21
CA ALA A 125 -13.69 -11.90 -1.14
C ALA A 125 -15.12 -11.64 -1.66
N LYS A 126 -15.69 -10.47 -1.37
CA LYS A 126 -17.02 -10.05 -1.88
C LYS A 126 -17.03 -9.74 -3.38
N LEU A 127 -15.92 -9.24 -3.92
CA LEU A 127 -15.79 -8.89 -5.33
C LEU A 127 -15.29 -10.03 -6.21
N MET A 128 -14.73 -11.09 -5.63
CA MET A 128 -14.04 -12.16 -6.35
C MET A 128 -14.90 -12.77 -7.47
N ALA A 129 -16.21 -12.94 -7.23
CA ALA A 129 -17.16 -13.49 -8.20
C ALA A 129 -17.42 -12.59 -9.43
N TYR A 130 -17.05 -11.30 -9.36
CA TYR A 130 -17.23 -10.35 -10.43
C TYR A 130 -15.95 -10.13 -11.26
N LEU A 131 -14.79 -10.53 -10.74
CA LEU A 131 -13.51 -10.36 -11.41
C LEU A 131 -13.44 -11.25 -12.65
N SER A 132 -12.81 -10.75 -13.71
CA SER A 132 -12.50 -11.56 -14.89
C SER A 132 -11.47 -12.64 -14.54
N SER A 133 -11.45 -13.73 -15.32
CA SER A 133 -10.44 -14.79 -15.17
C SER A 133 -9.01 -14.32 -15.38
N ASP A 134 -8.83 -13.21 -16.10
CA ASP A 134 -7.52 -12.63 -16.39
C ASP A 134 -7.07 -11.64 -15.30
N CYS A 135 -7.94 -11.33 -14.33
CA CYS A 135 -7.62 -10.49 -13.20
C CYS A 135 -6.70 -11.24 -12.23
N LYS A 136 -5.55 -10.66 -11.92
CA LYS A 136 -4.62 -11.18 -10.93
C LYS A 136 -4.93 -10.59 -9.56
N VAL A 137 -5.08 -11.45 -8.57
CA VAL A 137 -5.30 -11.03 -7.18
C VAL A 137 -4.03 -11.31 -6.38
N TYR A 138 -3.48 -10.28 -5.75
CA TYR A 138 -2.29 -10.41 -4.91
C TYR A 138 -2.67 -10.23 -3.44
N HIS A 139 -2.21 -11.14 -2.58
CA HIS A 139 -2.26 -10.98 -1.14
C HIS A 139 -0.98 -10.26 -0.70
N GLY A 140 -1.12 -9.00 -0.30
CA GLY A 140 -0.03 -8.18 0.22
C GLY A 140 0.01 -8.20 1.74
N TYR A 141 1.21 -8.15 2.31
CA TYR A 141 1.42 -8.03 3.76
C TYR A 141 2.49 -7.01 4.09
N GLY A 142 2.18 -6.12 5.03
CA GLY A 142 3.12 -5.27 5.72
C GLY A 142 2.43 -4.48 6.84
N PRO A 143 3.12 -4.23 7.97
CA PRO A 143 2.66 -3.25 8.94
C PRO A 143 2.91 -1.82 8.41
N SER A 144 2.25 -0.81 9.00
CA SER A 144 2.45 0.59 8.60
C SER A 144 3.91 1.05 8.72
N GLU A 145 4.66 0.46 9.65
CA GLU A 145 6.09 0.66 9.85
C GLU A 145 6.95 0.16 8.67
N CYS A 146 6.39 -0.60 7.73
CA CYS A 146 7.08 -1.10 6.55
C CYS A 146 6.66 -0.41 5.25
N THR A 147 5.96 0.73 5.35
CA THR A 147 5.48 1.48 4.17
C THR A 147 4.57 0.59 3.32
N LEU A 148 3.34 0.34 3.79
CA LEU A 148 2.31 -0.49 3.15
C LEU A 148 2.56 -1.99 3.20
N ALA A 149 3.32 -2.52 2.24
CA ALA A 149 3.46 -3.95 2.04
C ALA A 149 4.93 -4.28 1.76
N ALA A 150 5.45 -5.23 2.53
CA ALA A 150 6.81 -5.73 2.38
C ALA A 150 6.87 -7.04 1.59
N ALA A 151 5.76 -7.78 1.52
CA ALA A 151 5.67 -9.07 0.84
C ALA A 151 4.37 -9.20 0.05
N TYR A 152 4.41 -9.96 -1.05
CA TYR A 152 3.25 -10.28 -1.87
C TYR A 152 3.22 -11.75 -2.30
N HIS A 153 2.01 -12.27 -2.39
CA HIS A 153 1.68 -13.58 -2.96
C HIS A 153 0.65 -13.43 -4.07
N LEU A 154 0.91 -13.99 -5.25
CA LEU A 154 -0.13 -14.11 -6.29
C LEU A 154 -1.06 -15.26 -5.89
N ILE A 155 -2.34 -14.95 -5.64
CA ILE A 155 -3.34 -15.95 -5.28
C ILE A 155 -3.59 -16.84 -6.49
N VAL A 156 -3.45 -18.15 -6.28
CA VAL A 156 -3.77 -19.21 -7.24
C VAL A 156 -4.93 -20.06 -6.74
N PHE A 157 -5.50 -20.89 -7.62
CA PHE A 157 -6.65 -21.73 -7.30
C PHE A 157 -6.45 -22.60 -6.05
N GLN A 158 -5.24 -23.13 -5.83
CA GLN A 158 -4.90 -23.95 -4.67
C GLN A 158 -5.02 -23.18 -3.34
N ASP A 159 -4.76 -21.87 -3.33
CA ASP A 159 -4.83 -21.06 -2.10
C ASP A 159 -6.27 -20.94 -1.59
N LEU A 160 -7.25 -20.96 -2.49
CA LEU A 160 -8.68 -20.86 -2.16
C LEU A 160 -9.20 -22.08 -1.37
N HIS A 161 -8.44 -23.18 -1.37
CA HIS A 161 -8.74 -24.41 -0.64
C HIS A 161 -7.86 -24.61 0.60
N SER A 162 -6.94 -23.67 0.87
CA SER A 162 -6.02 -23.72 2.00
C SER A 162 -6.63 -23.08 3.25
N SER A 163 -6.14 -23.45 4.44
CA SER A 163 -6.59 -22.85 5.71
C SER A 163 -6.11 -21.41 5.90
N SER A 164 -5.05 -21.01 5.18
CA SER A 164 -4.54 -19.64 5.12
C SER A 164 -3.93 -19.38 3.75
N ILE A 165 -3.94 -18.11 3.33
CA ILE A 165 -3.30 -17.65 2.10
C ILE A 165 -1.89 -17.16 2.47
N PRO A 166 -0.83 -17.62 1.80
CA PRO A 166 0.53 -17.15 2.05
C PRO A 166 0.64 -15.63 1.87
N ILE A 167 1.53 -14.99 2.63
CA ILE A 167 1.93 -13.60 2.39
C ILE A 167 3.00 -13.48 1.28
N GLY A 168 3.56 -14.63 0.88
CA GLY A 168 4.41 -14.76 -0.29
C GLY A 168 5.86 -14.36 -0.05
N ARG A 169 6.43 -13.61 -0.99
CA ARG A 169 7.86 -13.27 -1.02
C ARG A 169 8.08 -11.78 -0.79
N PRO A 170 9.26 -11.38 -0.27
CA PRO A 170 9.61 -9.97 -0.15
C PRO A 170 9.52 -9.27 -1.50
N MET A 171 9.00 -8.05 -1.49
CA MET A 171 9.13 -7.13 -2.61
C MET A 171 10.61 -6.81 -2.89
N PRO A 172 10.93 -6.33 -4.10
CA PRO A 172 12.21 -5.67 -4.32
C PRO A 172 12.49 -4.63 -3.22
N ASN A 173 13.75 -4.47 -2.81
CA ASN A 173 14.18 -3.57 -1.73
C ASN A 173 13.70 -3.93 -0.31
N TYR A 174 13.00 -5.06 -0.12
CA TYR A 174 12.67 -5.62 1.18
C TYR A 174 13.37 -6.96 1.40
N GLN A 175 13.59 -7.31 2.67
CA GLN A 175 13.99 -8.64 3.11
C GLN A 175 13.06 -9.09 4.24
N CYS A 176 12.73 -10.37 4.25
CA CYS A 176 12.00 -11.00 5.34
C CYS A 176 12.83 -12.12 5.93
N TYR A 177 12.89 -12.17 7.26
CA TYR A 177 13.59 -13.19 8.03
C TYR A 177 12.61 -13.82 9.02
N VAL A 178 12.75 -15.12 9.26
CA VAL A 178 12.02 -15.80 10.33
C VAL A 178 13.05 -16.21 11.38
N LEU A 179 12.94 -15.63 12.57
CA LEU A 179 13.94 -15.75 13.63
C LEU A 179 13.38 -16.46 14.86
N ASP A 180 14.24 -17.17 15.58
CA ASP A 180 13.94 -17.70 16.91
C ASP A 180 14.13 -16.64 18.02
N GLU A 181 13.94 -17.05 19.29
CA GLU A 181 14.09 -16.17 20.47
C GLU A 181 15.52 -15.64 20.68
N TYR A 182 16.53 -16.24 20.01
CA TYR A 182 17.94 -15.82 20.05
C TYR A 182 18.35 -15.03 18.80
N LEU A 183 17.37 -14.57 18.00
CA LEU A 183 17.56 -13.85 16.74
C LEU A 183 18.36 -14.65 15.69
N GLN A 184 18.27 -15.98 15.73
CA GLN A 184 18.88 -16.85 14.73
C GLN A 184 17.85 -17.26 13.67
N LEU A 185 18.31 -17.42 12.42
CA LEU A 185 17.45 -17.91 11.34
C LEU A 185 16.94 -19.31 11.64
N VAL A 186 15.63 -19.51 11.57
CA VAL A 186 15.03 -20.84 11.65
C VAL A 186 15.09 -21.55 10.29
N GLY A 187 15.02 -22.88 10.31
CA GLY A 187 14.96 -23.66 9.07
C GLY A 187 13.63 -23.49 8.32
N ILE A 188 13.61 -23.87 7.04
CA ILE A 188 12.38 -23.88 6.24
C ILE A 188 11.31 -24.71 6.94
N ASN A 189 10.08 -24.19 6.99
CA ASN A 189 8.91 -24.77 7.67
C ASN A 189 9.00 -24.83 9.21
N GLN A 190 9.96 -24.15 9.83
CA GLN A 190 10.00 -23.97 11.28
C GLN A 190 9.31 -22.66 11.67
N LEU A 191 8.64 -22.67 12.83
CA LEU A 191 7.96 -21.50 13.37
C LEU A 191 9.00 -20.53 13.97
N GLY A 192 8.79 -19.24 13.74
CA GLY A 192 9.57 -18.16 14.35
C GLY A 192 8.86 -16.82 14.14
N GLU A 193 9.46 -15.75 14.65
CA GLU A 193 8.97 -14.39 14.50
C GLU A 193 9.45 -13.78 13.17
N LEU A 194 8.55 -13.07 12.48
CA LEU A 194 8.84 -12.41 11.21
C LEU A 194 9.51 -11.05 11.44
N TYR A 195 10.71 -10.89 10.91
CA TYR A 195 11.45 -9.63 10.87
C TYR A 195 11.52 -9.11 9.44
N ILE A 196 11.31 -7.80 9.27
CA ILE A 196 11.34 -7.15 7.98
C ILE A 196 12.47 -6.13 7.98
N GLY A 197 13.32 -6.21 6.97
CA GLY A 197 14.39 -5.25 6.69
C GLY A 197 14.24 -4.67 5.29
N GLY A 198 15.04 -3.64 5.00
CA GLY A 198 15.11 -3.04 3.67
C GLY A 198 14.73 -1.57 3.65
N ALA A 199 14.76 -0.98 2.45
CA ALA A 199 14.66 0.47 2.27
C ALA A 199 13.25 1.03 2.52
N GLY A 200 12.22 0.19 2.54
CA GLY A 200 10.86 0.60 2.89
C GLY A 200 10.54 0.54 4.38
N VAL A 201 11.46 0.10 5.23
CA VAL A 201 11.25 0.03 6.69
C VAL A 201 11.49 1.40 7.31
N PHE A 202 10.55 1.82 8.17
CA PHE A 202 10.65 3.01 8.99
C PHE A 202 11.83 2.90 9.99
N SER A 203 12.53 4.01 10.21
CA SER A 203 13.76 4.05 11.01
C SER A 203 13.56 4.46 12.47
N GLY A 204 12.40 4.25 13.09
CA GLY A 204 12.11 4.71 14.45
C GLY A 204 11.28 3.76 15.30
#